data_AF-A7SA35-F1
#
_entry.id   AF-A7SA35-F1
#
_cell.length_a   1.000
_cell.length_b   1.000
_cell.length_c   1.000
_cell.angle_alpha   90.00
_cell.angle_beta   90.00
_cell.angle_gamma   90.00
#
_symmetry.space_group_name_H-M   'P 1'
#
loop_
_entity.id
_entity.type
_entity.pdbx_description
1 polymer ?
#
loop_
_entity_poly.entity_id
_entity_poly.type
_entity_poly.pdbx_seq_one_letter_code
_entity_poly.pdbx_strand_id
1 'polypeptide(L)'
;EHRRMSHISAEQKRRCNIKMGFDQLASMVPTLASQKSSKVSKATVLQKTVDYTTRLQQERQSMADEEARLKKEIQELNTSINTCQSQLPATGAPVSRQRVDQMLTLFSNHVKDRTQENFKFWIFSVLLRQLFESYNSSVSTTNPEEFCRTVLAWLDQHCTLPSLRPAVLAALRDISRTTSILTDPSLVPGEARQAAS
;
A
#
# COMPACT_ATOMS: atom_id res chain seq x y z
N GLU A 1 -70.95 -40.79 21.90
CA GLU A 1 -70.95 -39.46 21.25
C GLU A 1 -69.75 -38.58 21.62
N HIS A 2 -69.45 -38.37 22.91
CA HIS A 2 -68.31 -37.57 23.40
C HIS A 2 -66.94 -37.94 22.78
N ARG A 3 -66.62 -39.24 22.66
CA ARG A 3 -65.37 -39.70 22.02
C ARG A 3 -65.24 -39.29 20.55
N ARG A 4 -66.35 -39.26 19.81
CA ARG A 4 -66.39 -38.86 18.40
C ARG A 4 -66.10 -37.36 18.26
N MET A 5 -66.72 -36.53 19.12
CA MET A 5 -66.48 -35.08 19.12
C MET A 5 -65.04 -34.73 19.51
N SER A 6 -64.50 -35.40 20.52
CA SER A 6 -63.09 -35.24 20.94
C SER A 6 -62.12 -35.59 19.81
N HIS A 7 -62.35 -36.70 19.10
CA HIS A 7 -61.54 -37.10 17.94
C HIS A 7 -61.60 -36.06 16.80
N ILE A 8 -62.78 -35.50 16.49
CA ILE A 8 -62.94 -34.45 15.47
C ILE A 8 -62.19 -33.18 15.86
N SER A 9 -62.29 -32.75 17.12
CA SER A 9 -61.59 -31.57 17.63
C SER A 9 -60.07 -31.73 17.56
N ALA A 10 -59.55 -32.90 17.98
CA ALA A 10 -58.13 -33.22 17.91
C ALA A 10 -57.62 -33.21 16.46
N GLU A 11 -58.37 -33.80 15.52
CA GLU A 11 -58.01 -33.81 14.10
C GLU A 11 -58.04 -32.40 13.49
N GLN A 12 -59.02 -31.57 13.86
CA GLN A 12 -59.09 -30.19 13.39
C GLN A 12 -57.87 -29.37 13.87
N LYS A 13 -57.46 -29.55 15.14
CA LYS A 13 -56.25 -28.92 15.68
C LYS A 13 -55.00 -29.39 14.94
N ARG A 14 -54.88 -30.70 14.65
CA ARG A 14 -53.78 -31.27 13.85
C ARG A 14 -53.70 -30.62 12.46
N ARG A 15 -54.84 -30.49 11.77
CA ARG A 15 -54.93 -29.86 10.44
C ARG A 15 -54.58 -28.37 10.47
N CYS A 16 -54.99 -27.65 11.51
CA CYS A 16 -54.63 -26.25 11.72
C CYS A 16 -53.11 -26.08 11.84
N ASN A 17 -52.47 -26.89 12.68
CA ASN A 17 -51.01 -26.87 12.86
C ASN A 17 -50.27 -27.18 11.55
N ILE A 18 -50.74 -28.18 10.78
CA ILE A 18 -50.17 -28.49 9.46
C ILE A 18 -50.31 -27.31 8.52
N LYS A 19 -51.48 -26.66 8.48
CA LYS A 19 -51.69 -25.46 7.64
C LYS A 19 -50.72 -24.34 8.00
N MET A 20 -50.55 -24.04 9.29
CA MET A 20 -49.58 -23.04 9.74
C MET A 20 -48.15 -23.39 9.28
N GLY A 21 -47.77 -24.67 9.32
CA GLY A 21 -46.47 -25.12 8.80
C GLY A 21 -46.31 -24.86 7.29
N PHE A 22 -47.35 -25.08 6.49
CA PHE A 22 -47.34 -24.74 5.06
C PHE A 22 -47.24 -23.24 4.82
N ASP A 23 -47.96 -22.42 5.59
CA ASP A 23 -47.92 -20.96 5.47
C ASP A 23 -46.52 -20.42 5.82
N GLN A 24 -45.89 -20.97 6.86
CA GLN A 24 -44.51 -20.65 7.22
C GLN A 24 -43.52 -21.08 6.13
N LEU A 25 -43.65 -22.30 5.60
CA LEU A 25 -42.80 -22.81 4.54
C LEU A 25 -42.87 -21.94 3.28
N ALA A 26 -44.08 -21.53 2.88
CA ALA A 26 -44.28 -20.64 1.75
C ALA A 26 -43.65 -19.26 1.96
N SER A 27 -43.60 -18.75 3.20
CA SER A 27 -42.99 -17.46 3.51
C SER A 27 -41.46 -17.46 3.43
N MET A 28 -40.82 -18.62 3.64
CA MET A 28 -39.35 -18.76 3.59
C MET A 28 -38.80 -18.96 2.18
N VAL A 29 -39.63 -19.40 1.23
CA VAL A 29 -39.22 -19.63 -0.16
C VAL A 29 -39.47 -18.36 -0.97
N PRO A 30 -38.44 -17.66 -1.50
CA PRO A 30 -38.59 -16.34 -2.12
C PRO A 30 -39.63 -16.28 -3.25
N THR A 31 -39.66 -17.33 -4.09
CA THR A 31 -40.61 -17.41 -5.23
C THR A 31 -42.07 -17.53 -4.78
N LEU A 32 -42.31 -18.11 -3.60
CA LEU A 32 -43.65 -18.27 -3.02
C LEU A 32 -44.03 -17.05 -2.18
N ALA A 33 -43.09 -16.48 -1.43
CA ALA A 33 -43.30 -15.32 -0.58
C ALA A 33 -43.72 -14.06 -1.38
N SER A 34 -43.31 -13.98 -2.65
CA SER A 34 -43.70 -12.92 -3.58
C SER A 34 -45.13 -13.05 -4.12
N GLN A 35 -45.78 -14.22 -4.03
CA GLN A 35 -47.13 -14.48 -4.57
C GLN A 35 -48.23 -14.45 -3.49
N LYS A 36 -48.23 -13.43 -2.62
CA LYS A 36 -49.13 -13.35 -1.45
C LYS A 36 -50.64 -13.41 -1.75
N SER A 37 -51.07 -13.16 -2.99
CA SER A 37 -52.48 -13.17 -3.41
C SER A 37 -52.91 -14.43 -4.17
N SER A 38 -51.99 -15.34 -4.52
CA SER A 38 -52.30 -16.55 -5.29
C SER A 38 -52.52 -17.75 -4.37
N LYS A 39 -53.61 -18.49 -4.58
CA LYS A 39 -53.88 -19.76 -3.87
C LYS A 39 -52.91 -20.83 -4.39
N VAL A 40 -51.69 -20.85 -3.86
CA VAL A 40 -50.68 -21.86 -4.21
C VAL A 40 -51.06 -23.22 -3.62
N SER A 41 -50.98 -24.28 -4.43
CA SER A 41 -51.30 -25.63 -3.96
C SER A 41 -50.23 -26.16 -2.99
N LYS A 42 -50.63 -27.03 -2.05
CA LYS A 42 -49.68 -27.69 -1.12
C LYS A 42 -48.56 -28.45 -1.86
N ALA A 43 -48.90 -29.10 -2.98
CA ALA A 43 -47.92 -29.80 -3.82
C ALA A 43 -46.88 -28.84 -4.41
N THR A 44 -47.33 -27.67 -4.88
CA THR A 44 -46.43 -26.62 -5.39
C THR A 44 -45.54 -26.06 -4.29
N VAL A 45 -46.07 -25.84 -3.07
CA VAL A 45 -45.27 -25.37 -1.93
C VAL A 45 -44.15 -26.37 -1.62
N LEU A 46 -44.46 -27.66 -1.53
CA LEU A 46 -43.45 -28.70 -1.28
C LEU A 46 -42.39 -28.73 -2.38
N GLN A 47 -42.81 -28.75 -3.65
CA GLN A 47 -41.88 -28.80 -4.78
C GLN A 47 -40.92 -27.60 -4.77
N LYS A 48 -41.45 -26.37 -4.65
CA LYS A 48 -40.62 -25.16 -4.65
C LYS A 48 -39.70 -25.07 -3.44
N THR A 49 -40.09 -25.67 -2.32
CA THR A 49 -39.23 -25.77 -1.13
C THR A 49 -38.05 -26.71 -1.37
N VAL A 50 -38.29 -27.87 -2.00
CA VAL A 50 -37.22 -28.82 -2.36
C VAL A 50 -36.26 -28.20 -3.35
N ASP A 51 -36.78 -27.54 -4.40
CA ASP A 51 -35.97 -26.82 -5.38
C ASP A 51 -35.10 -25.76 -4.69
N TYR A 52 -35.69 -24.97 -3.79
CA TYR A 52 -34.97 -23.92 -3.06
C TYR A 52 -33.91 -24.47 -2.11
N THR A 53 -34.21 -25.54 -1.39
CA THR A 53 -33.24 -26.22 -0.50
C THR A 53 -32.06 -26.77 -1.30
N THR A 54 -32.34 -27.39 -2.45
CA THR A 54 -31.30 -27.91 -3.35
C THR A 54 -30.40 -26.78 -3.87
N ARG A 55 -31.00 -25.65 -4.26
CA ARG A 55 -30.25 -24.46 -4.67
C ARG A 55 -29.37 -23.91 -3.54
N LEU A 56 -29.90 -23.77 -2.34
CA LEU A 56 -29.12 -23.30 -1.18
C LEU A 56 -27.94 -24.23 -0.86
N GLN A 57 -28.13 -25.54 -1.00
CA GLN A 57 -27.05 -26.52 -0.81
C GLN A 57 -25.95 -26.36 -1.88
N GLN A 58 -26.32 -26.13 -3.13
CA GLN A 58 -25.39 -25.85 -4.22
C GLN A 58 -24.65 -24.52 -4.02
N GLU A 59 -25.35 -23.45 -3.63
CA GLU A 59 -24.75 -22.15 -3.34
C GLU A 59 -23.75 -22.26 -2.18
N ARG A 60 -24.10 -22.98 -1.11
CA ARG A 60 -23.19 -23.25 0.01
C ARG A 60 -21.94 -24.01 -0.44
N GLN A 61 -22.09 -25.02 -1.30
CA GLN A 61 -20.96 -25.78 -1.83
C GLN A 61 -20.04 -24.89 -2.68
N SER A 62 -20.61 -24.09 -3.59
CA SER A 62 -19.88 -23.14 -4.42
C SER A 62 -19.08 -22.13 -3.58
N MET A 63 -19.68 -21.58 -2.54
CA MET A 63 -18.98 -20.68 -1.60
C MET A 63 -17.84 -21.38 -0.86
N ALA A 64 -18.01 -22.64 -0.46
CA ALA A 64 -16.95 -23.41 0.21
C ALA A 64 -15.77 -23.73 -0.74
N ASP A 65 -16.06 -24.05 -2.01
CA ASP A 65 -15.04 -24.31 -3.02
C ASP A 65 -14.24 -23.03 -3.34
N GLU A 66 -14.92 -21.88 -3.40
CA GLU A 66 -14.28 -20.58 -3.59
C GLU A 66 -13.40 -20.18 -2.39
N GLU A 67 -13.89 -20.39 -1.16
CA GLU A 67 -13.10 -20.17 0.05
C GLU A 67 -11.82 -21.02 0.05
N ALA A 68 -11.92 -22.29 -0.33
CA ALA A 68 -10.78 -23.19 -0.43
C ALA A 68 -9.78 -22.72 -1.50
N ARG A 69 -10.28 -22.24 -2.65
CA ARG A 69 -9.44 -21.67 -3.71
C ARG A 69 -8.68 -20.43 -3.24
N LEU A 70 -9.37 -19.48 -2.63
CA LEU A 70 -8.76 -18.24 -2.12
C LEU A 70 -7.72 -18.53 -1.04
N LYS A 71 -7.98 -19.49 -0.13
CA LYS A 71 -6.99 -19.93 0.87
C LYS A 71 -5.73 -20.50 0.21
N LYS A 72 -5.89 -21.29 -0.85
CA LYS A 72 -4.75 -21.83 -1.61
C LYS A 72 -3.94 -20.71 -2.27
N GLU A 73 -4.60 -19.74 -2.90
CA GLU A 73 -3.94 -18.59 -3.51
C GLU A 73 -3.17 -17.75 -2.48
N ILE A 74 -3.74 -17.52 -1.29
CA ILE A 74 -3.05 -16.86 -0.18
C ILE A 74 -1.79 -17.65 0.22
N GLN A 75 -1.85 -18.96 0.30
CA GLN A 75 -0.68 -19.80 0.63
C GLN A 75 0.40 -19.72 -0.46
N GLU A 76 0.02 -19.75 -1.73
CA GLU A 76 0.94 -19.64 -2.88
C GLU A 76 1.63 -18.26 -2.90
N LEU A 77 0.87 -17.18 -2.68
CA LEU A 77 1.39 -15.82 -2.59
C LEU A 77 2.32 -15.67 -1.39
N ASN A 78 1.93 -16.16 -0.20
CA ASN A 78 2.79 -16.12 0.98
C ASN A 78 4.09 -16.90 0.77
N THR A 79 4.04 -18.06 0.10
CA THR A 79 5.24 -18.84 -0.23
C THR A 79 6.16 -18.06 -1.18
N SER A 80 5.59 -17.38 -2.19
CA SER A 80 6.33 -16.53 -3.12
C SER A 80 6.97 -15.33 -2.41
N ILE A 81 6.23 -14.67 -1.52
CA ILE A 81 6.73 -13.55 -0.70
C ILE A 81 7.87 -14.03 0.19
N ASN A 82 7.70 -15.14 0.91
CA ASN A 82 8.75 -15.70 1.78
C ASN A 82 10.00 -16.06 0.98
N THR A 83 9.84 -16.61 -0.22
CA THR A 83 10.96 -16.91 -1.12
C THR A 83 11.72 -15.64 -1.49
N CYS A 84 11.01 -14.59 -1.91
CA CYS A 84 11.62 -13.29 -2.20
C CYS A 84 12.32 -12.70 -0.96
N GLN A 85 11.69 -12.76 0.21
CA GLN A 85 12.25 -12.27 1.46
C GLN A 85 13.50 -13.04 1.90
N SER A 86 13.54 -14.36 1.68
CA SER A 86 14.71 -15.18 1.99
C SER A 86 15.94 -14.86 1.11
N GLN A 87 15.71 -14.27 -0.06
CA GLN A 87 16.76 -13.79 -0.96
C GLN A 87 17.22 -12.37 -0.60
N LEU A 88 16.51 -11.67 0.30
CA LEU A 88 16.94 -10.37 0.79
C LEU A 88 18.06 -10.56 1.84
N PRO A 89 19.14 -9.76 1.78
CA PRO A 89 20.16 -9.79 2.82
C PRO A 89 19.57 -9.35 4.18
N ALA A 90 20.22 -9.74 5.28
CA ALA A 90 19.77 -9.50 6.67
C ALA A 90 19.52 -8.01 7.02
N THR A 91 19.93 -7.08 6.15
CA THR A 91 19.71 -5.63 6.25
C THR A 91 18.47 -5.13 5.49
N GLY A 92 17.66 -6.01 4.89
CA GLY A 92 16.58 -5.63 3.97
C GLY A 92 17.09 -5.23 2.58
N ALA A 93 16.20 -4.83 1.67
CA ALA A 93 16.58 -4.33 0.36
C ALA A 93 17.44 -3.05 0.55
N PRO A 94 18.72 -3.05 0.16
CA PRO A 94 19.51 -1.83 0.24
C PRO A 94 18.85 -0.78 -0.64
N VAL A 95 18.63 0.43 -0.09
CA VAL A 95 18.48 1.63 -0.92
C VAL A 95 19.65 1.58 -1.89
N SER A 96 19.35 1.36 -3.17
CA SER A 96 20.35 0.95 -4.15
C SER A 96 21.56 1.88 -4.09
N ARG A 97 22.69 1.37 -3.60
CA ARG A 97 23.98 2.09 -3.57
C ARG A 97 24.33 2.61 -4.97
N GLN A 98 23.85 1.91 -6.00
CA GLN A 98 23.88 2.28 -7.41
C GLN A 98 23.17 3.62 -7.71
N ARG A 99 22.02 3.92 -7.09
CA ARG A 99 21.34 5.22 -7.23
C ARG A 99 22.16 6.34 -6.60
N VAL A 100 22.75 6.08 -5.43
CA VAL A 100 23.59 7.06 -4.73
C VAL A 100 24.82 7.40 -5.58
N ASP A 101 25.51 6.38 -6.10
CA ASP A 101 26.68 6.55 -6.95
C ASP A 101 26.35 7.26 -8.28
N GLN A 102 25.21 6.94 -8.90
CA GLN A 102 24.75 7.61 -10.13
C GLN A 102 24.44 9.10 -9.90
N MET A 103 23.73 9.45 -8.82
CA MET A 103 23.41 10.86 -8.54
C MET A 103 24.66 11.65 -8.16
N LEU A 104 25.61 11.06 -7.43
CA LEU A 104 26.91 11.66 -7.16
C LEU A 104 27.69 11.91 -8.46
N THR A 105 27.65 10.97 -9.41
CA THR A 105 28.29 11.13 -10.72
C THR A 105 27.67 12.29 -11.52
N LEU A 106 26.33 12.36 -11.57
CA LEU A 106 25.62 13.47 -12.24
C LEU A 106 25.93 14.82 -11.58
N PHE A 107 25.97 14.87 -10.26
CA PHE A 107 26.35 16.07 -9.51
C PHE A 107 27.79 16.49 -9.83
N SER A 108 28.74 15.55 -9.79
CA SER A 108 30.14 15.84 -10.10
C SER A 108 30.32 16.38 -11.52
N ASN A 109 29.64 15.79 -12.51
CA ASN A 109 29.66 16.29 -13.89
C ASN A 109 29.06 17.70 -13.99
N HIS A 110 27.93 17.95 -13.32
CA HIS A 110 27.33 19.28 -13.32
C HIS A 110 28.24 20.34 -12.66
N VAL A 111 28.89 19.99 -11.55
CA VAL A 111 29.86 20.87 -10.89
C VAL A 111 31.03 21.16 -11.81
N LYS A 112 31.55 20.16 -12.51
CA LYS A 112 32.63 20.33 -13.49
C LYS A 112 32.25 21.33 -14.58
N ASP A 113 31.12 21.11 -15.25
CA ASP A 113 30.66 21.97 -16.36
C ASP A 113 30.43 23.42 -15.91
N ARG A 114 29.68 23.61 -14.81
CA ARG A 114 29.37 24.96 -14.30
C ARG A 114 30.57 25.68 -13.71
N THR A 115 31.55 24.96 -13.19
CA THR A 115 32.81 25.56 -12.69
C THR A 115 33.68 26.09 -13.83
N GLN A 116 33.63 25.48 -15.02
CA GLN A 116 34.33 26.02 -16.19
C GLN A 116 33.75 27.37 -16.63
N GLU A 117 32.42 27.51 -16.61
CA GLU A 117 31.72 28.77 -16.88
C GLU A 117 32.01 29.81 -15.78
N ASN A 118 31.91 29.41 -14.51
CA ASN A 118 32.06 30.29 -13.37
C ASN A 118 32.64 29.56 -12.16
N PHE A 119 33.88 29.89 -11.81
CA PHE A 119 34.59 29.26 -10.69
C PHE A 119 33.88 29.40 -9.33
N LYS A 120 33.05 30.45 -9.14
CA LYS A 120 32.28 30.65 -7.91
C LYS A 120 31.26 29.52 -7.69
N PHE A 121 30.84 28.84 -8.74
CA PHE A 121 29.96 27.68 -8.64
C PHE A 121 30.61 26.54 -7.87
N TRP A 122 31.92 26.36 -7.97
CA TRP A 122 32.64 25.34 -7.20
C TRP A 122 32.52 25.61 -5.70
N ILE A 123 32.73 26.85 -5.25
CA ILE A 123 32.56 27.26 -3.84
C ILE A 123 31.14 26.91 -3.37
N PHE A 124 30.14 27.26 -4.18
CA PHE A 124 28.75 26.93 -3.90
C PHE A 124 28.50 25.41 -3.83
N SER A 125 29.11 24.63 -4.71
CA SER A 125 28.99 23.17 -4.72
C SER A 125 29.58 22.52 -3.46
N VAL A 126 30.71 23.05 -2.95
CA VAL A 126 31.32 22.57 -1.70
C VAL A 126 30.40 22.84 -0.52
N LEU A 127 29.77 24.03 -0.48
CA LEU A 127 28.78 24.38 0.55
C LEU A 127 27.53 23.49 0.50
N LEU A 128 27.03 23.19 -0.70
CA LEU A 128 25.81 22.42 -0.89
C LEU A 128 26.00 20.90 -0.90
N ARG A 129 27.22 20.39 -1.01
CA ARG A 129 27.48 18.95 -1.14
C ARG A 129 26.84 18.12 -0.03
N GLN A 130 26.99 18.57 1.22
CA GLN A 130 26.39 17.89 2.37
C GLN A 130 24.85 17.90 2.33
N LEU A 131 24.26 18.98 1.82
CA LEU A 131 22.81 19.06 1.63
C LEU A 131 22.34 18.16 0.50
N PHE A 132 23.09 18.07 -0.59
CA PHE A 132 22.79 17.18 -1.69
C PHE A 132 22.85 15.70 -1.27
N GLU A 133 23.89 15.31 -0.54
CA GLU A 133 24.06 13.95 -0.03
C GLU A 133 22.91 13.58 0.94
N SER A 134 22.57 14.48 1.89
CA SER A 134 21.43 14.24 2.79
C SER A 134 20.09 14.19 2.05
N TYR A 135 19.87 15.06 1.07
CA TYR A 135 18.67 15.04 0.23
C TYR A 135 18.51 13.69 -0.49
N ASN A 136 19.59 13.21 -1.12
CA ASN A 136 19.58 11.96 -1.87
C ASN A 136 19.31 10.75 -0.97
N SER A 137 19.72 10.81 0.31
CA SER A 137 19.45 9.77 1.29
C SER A 137 18.04 9.83 1.91
N SER A 138 17.46 11.02 2.06
CA SER A 138 16.24 11.23 2.85
C SER A 138 14.97 11.39 2.00
N VAL A 139 15.10 11.79 0.72
CA VAL A 139 13.95 12.09 -0.14
C VAL A 139 13.54 10.89 -0.98
N SER A 140 12.26 10.53 -0.89
CA SER A 140 11.64 9.44 -1.65
C SER A 140 11.11 9.94 -2.99
N THR A 141 11.29 9.15 -4.05
CA THR A 141 10.78 9.47 -5.41
C THR A 141 9.77 8.42 -5.90
N THR A 142 9.14 7.69 -4.97
CA THR A 142 8.19 6.60 -5.23
C THR A 142 6.88 7.09 -5.84
N ASN A 143 6.32 8.18 -5.31
CA ASN A 143 5.11 8.83 -5.79
C ASN A 143 5.11 10.32 -5.40
N PRO A 144 4.27 11.16 -6.04
CA PRO A 144 4.27 12.61 -5.80
C PRO A 144 3.93 13.01 -4.36
N GLU A 145 3.03 12.28 -3.70
CA GLU A 145 2.60 12.60 -2.33
C GLU A 145 3.72 12.31 -1.32
N GLU A 146 4.35 11.13 -1.43
CA GLU A 146 5.48 10.74 -0.61
C GLU A 146 6.73 11.61 -0.88
N PHE A 147 6.94 12.01 -2.13
CA PHE A 147 7.97 12.98 -2.50
C PHE A 147 7.75 14.31 -1.77
N CYS A 148 6.57 14.93 -1.90
CA CYS A 148 6.27 16.18 -1.21
C CYS A 148 6.45 16.07 0.30
N ARG A 149 5.93 15.00 0.91
CA ARG A 149 6.04 14.74 2.35
C ARG A 149 7.49 14.61 2.80
N THR A 150 8.31 13.83 2.08
CA THR A 150 9.71 13.58 2.44
C THR A 150 10.62 14.77 2.17
N VAL A 151 10.36 15.56 1.11
CA VAL A 151 11.07 16.83 0.86
C VAL A 151 10.81 17.84 1.97
N LEU A 152 9.55 18.02 2.38
CA LEU A 152 9.22 18.95 3.47
C LEU A 152 9.86 18.51 4.79
N ALA A 153 9.78 17.22 5.12
CA ALA A 153 10.44 16.68 6.30
C ALA A 153 11.96 16.85 6.28
N TRP A 154 12.61 16.62 5.12
CA TRP A 154 14.05 16.87 4.97
C TRP A 154 14.39 18.34 5.17
N LEU A 155 13.59 19.26 4.61
CA LEU A 155 13.81 20.70 4.75
C LEU A 155 13.72 21.15 6.20
N ASP A 156 12.71 20.67 6.94
CA ASP A 156 12.52 21.00 8.35
C ASP A 156 13.64 20.44 9.26
N GLN A 157 14.32 19.38 8.84
CA GLN A 157 15.38 18.75 9.64
C GLN A 157 16.78 19.27 9.28
N HIS A 158 17.08 19.39 7.98
CA HIS A 158 18.43 19.64 7.48
C HIS A 158 18.69 21.08 7.04
N CYS A 159 17.65 21.86 6.73
CA CYS A 159 17.78 23.24 6.27
C CYS A 159 17.51 24.28 7.36
N THR A 160 17.51 23.90 8.63
CA THR A 160 17.37 24.84 9.74
C THR A 160 18.67 25.60 9.98
N LEU A 161 18.58 26.84 10.45
CA LEU A 161 19.77 27.65 10.78
C LEU A 161 20.75 26.97 11.76
N PRO A 162 20.29 26.27 12.82
CA PRO A 162 21.17 25.49 13.69
C PRO A 162 21.94 24.38 12.96
N SER A 163 21.33 23.71 11.98
CA SER A 163 21.97 22.65 11.19
C SER A 163 22.90 23.21 10.11
N LEU A 164 22.51 24.30 9.45
CA LEU A 164 23.25 24.90 8.33
C LEU A 164 24.50 25.64 8.77
N ARG A 165 24.46 26.37 9.90
CA ARG A 165 25.61 27.20 10.34
C ARG A 165 26.89 26.37 10.53
N PRO A 166 26.89 25.24 11.27
CA PRO A 166 28.08 24.41 11.41
C PRO A 166 28.57 23.84 10.07
N ALA A 167 27.67 23.40 9.19
CA ALA A 167 28.02 22.82 7.90
C ALA A 167 28.69 23.83 6.96
N VAL A 168 28.10 25.04 6.85
CA VAL A 168 28.66 26.13 6.05
C VAL A 168 30.00 26.59 6.60
N LEU A 169 30.13 26.78 7.92
CA LEU A 169 31.39 27.17 8.54
C LEU A 169 32.49 26.12 8.35
N ALA A 170 32.15 24.84 8.45
CA ALA A 170 33.09 23.76 8.20
C ALA A 170 33.57 23.75 6.73
N ALA A 171 32.64 23.92 5.78
CA ALA A 171 32.97 24.00 4.37
C ALA A 171 33.81 25.25 4.03
N LEU A 172 33.49 26.42 4.59
CA LEU A 172 34.31 27.63 4.42
C LEU A 172 35.72 27.47 5.01
N ARG A 173 35.83 26.79 6.17
CA ARG A 173 37.13 26.45 6.77
C ARG A 173 37.91 25.47 5.90
N ASP A 174 37.26 24.51 5.28
CA ASP A 174 37.94 23.59 4.37
C ASP A 174 38.41 24.30 3.10
N ILE A 175 37.60 25.21 2.54
CA ILE A 175 37.99 26.06 1.41
C ILE A 175 39.20 26.91 1.78
N SER A 176 39.22 27.53 2.96
CA SER A 176 40.35 28.36 3.39
C SER A 176 41.65 27.58 3.63
N ARG A 177 41.56 26.26 3.87
CA ARG A 177 42.71 25.37 4.01
C ARG A 177 43.18 24.74 2.69
N THR A 178 42.27 24.58 1.73
CA THR A 178 42.53 23.87 0.47
C THR A 178 42.80 24.82 -0.70
N THR A 179 42.52 26.10 -0.53
CA THR A 179 42.72 27.14 -1.54
C THR A 179 43.53 28.28 -0.99
N SER A 180 44.14 29.05 -1.89
CA SER A 180 44.88 30.27 -1.57
C SER A 180 43.96 31.47 -1.31
N ILE A 181 42.65 31.27 -1.05
CA ILE A 181 41.66 32.35 -0.97
C ILE A 181 41.98 33.43 0.07
N LEU A 182 42.69 33.09 1.15
CA LEU A 182 43.08 34.06 2.19
C LEU A 182 44.43 34.74 1.92
N THR A 183 45.26 34.17 1.06
CA THR A 183 46.64 34.64 0.78
C THR A 183 46.75 35.32 -0.57
N ASP A 184 46.21 34.69 -1.62
CA ASP A 184 46.14 35.21 -2.98
C ASP A 184 44.83 34.76 -3.67
N PRO A 185 43.77 35.60 -3.60
CA PRO A 185 42.48 35.31 -4.23
C PRO A 185 42.54 35.13 -5.75
N SER A 186 43.59 35.59 -6.43
CA SER A 186 43.70 35.52 -7.89
C SER A 186 43.96 34.09 -8.41
N LEU A 187 44.46 33.20 -7.55
CA LEU A 187 44.75 31.79 -7.87
C LEU A 187 43.51 30.88 -7.73
N VAL A 188 42.53 31.29 -6.94
CA VAL A 188 41.30 30.52 -6.64
C VAL A 188 40.54 30.06 -7.89
N PRO A 189 40.40 30.85 -8.97
CA PRO A 189 39.75 30.38 -10.20
C PRO A 189 40.44 29.17 -10.83
N GLY A 190 41.77 29.09 -10.76
CA GLY A 190 42.54 27.95 -11.25
C GLY A 190 42.40 26.73 -10.34
N GLU A 191 42.53 26.94 -9.03
CA GLU A 191 42.38 25.90 -8.00
C GLU A 191 40.99 25.26 -8.04
N ALA A 192 39.93 26.07 -8.18
CA ALA A 192 38.56 25.60 -8.29
C ALA A 192 38.33 24.73 -9.54
N ARG A 193 38.89 25.11 -10.69
CA ARG A 193 38.79 24.32 -11.92
C ARG A 193 39.56 23.00 -11.82
N GLN A 194 40.70 22.99 -11.13
CA GLN A 194 41.46 21.78 -10.87
C GLN A 194 40.73 20.85 -9.91
N ALA A 195 40.12 21.40 -8.85
CA ALA A 195 39.36 20.65 -7.85
C ALA A 195 38.03 20.09 -8.39
N ALA A 196 37.47 20.68 -9.44
CA ALA A 196 36.25 20.21 -10.11
C ALA A 196 36.51 19.24 -11.28
N SER A 197 37.78 19.02 -11.67
CA SER A 197 38.15 18.19 -12.83
C SER A 197 38.13 16.71 -12.51
#